data_AF-A0A7Z9K3G2-F1
#
_entry.id   AF-A0A7Z9K3G2-F1
#
_cell.length_a   1.000
_cell.length_b   1.000
_cell.length_c   1.000
_cell.angle_alpha   90.00
_cell.angle_beta   90.00
_cell.angle_gamma   90.00
#
_symmetry.space_group_name_H-M   'P 1'
#
loop_
_entity.id
_entity.type
_entity.pdbx_description
1 polymer ?
#
loop_
_entity_poly.entity_id
_entity_poly.type
_entity_poly.pdbx_seq_one_letter_code
_entity_poly.pdbx_strand_id
1 'polypeptide(L)'
;MPNFTLDQTLVLMYFLTTLGFGFYKRSDKGINNFLFAGRRLTIPALVATLVSTWYGGILEVGRFTYENGIVTWIIFGLFYYIAALLFVKYIAPKIIESNIPTIPELFLKS
;
A
#
# COMPACT_ATOMS: atom_id res chain seq x y z
N MET A 1 25.71 -27.47 14.08
CA MET A 1 24.30 -27.04 14.03
C MET A 1 24.32 -25.53 13.79
N PRO A 2 23.54 -24.97 12.85
CA PRO A 2 23.52 -23.52 12.68
C PRO A 2 23.01 -22.90 13.99
N ASN A 3 23.88 -22.19 14.70
CA ASN A 3 23.49 -21.40 15.86
C ASN A 3 22.91 -20.10 15.33
N PHE A 4 21.60 -20.08 15.13
CA PHE A 4 20.90 -18.85 14.78
C PHE A 4 21.00 -17.86 15.92
N THR A 5 21.36 -16.62 15.61
CA THR A 5 21.23 -15.53 16.58
C THR A 5 19.74 -15.24 16.82
N LEU A 6 19.43 -14.56 17.93
CA LEU A 6 18.06 -14.16 18.25
C LEU A 6 17.44 -13.35 17.09
N ASP A 7 18.19 -12.42 16.52
CA ASP A 7 17.74 -11.57 15.41
C ASP A 7 17.40 -12.39 14.15
N GLN A 8 18.28 -13.33 13.79
CA GLN A 8 18.05 -14.21 12.65
C GLN A 8 16.79 -15.06 12.84
N THR A 9 16.55 -15.52 14.07
CA THR A 9 15.36 -16.31 14.42
C THR A 9 14.09 -15.49 14.27
N LEU A 10 14.09 -14.24 14.74
CA LEU A 10 12.96 -13.31 14.61
C LEU A 10 12.65 -12.99 13.15
N VAL A 11 13.67 -12.72 12.33
CA VAL A 11 13.50 -12.47 10.89
C VAL A 11 12.92 -13.71 10.19
N LEU A 12 13.45 -14.90 10.46
CA LEU A 12 12.95 -16.14 9.89
C LEU A 12 11.47 -16.38 10.27
N MET A 13 11.13 -16.20 11.54
CA MET A 13 9.76 -16.32 12.04
C MET A 13 8.82 -15.33 11.32
N TYR A 14 9.23 -14.08 11.15
CA TYR A 14 8.45 -13.07 10.43
C TYR A 14 8.17 -13.47 8.98
N PHE A 15 9.17 -14.00 8.26
CA PHE A 15 8.96 -14.46 6.89
C PHE A 15 8.03 -15.68 6.82
N LEU A 16 8.24 -16.67 7.68
CA LEU A 16 7.42 -17.89 7.72
C LEU A 16 5.97 -17.59 8.07
N THR A 17 5.72 -16.70 9.03
CA THR A 17 4.36 -16.30 9.41
C THR A 17 3.68 -15.54 8.28
N THR A 18 4.36 -14.57 7.66
CA THR A 18 3.83 -13.83 6.50
C THR A 18 3.47 -14.75 5.34
N LEU A 19 4.36 -15.66 4.95
CA LEU A 19 4.10 -16.64 3.90
C LEU A 19 2.98 -17.62 4.29
N GLY A 20 2.97 -18.07 5.54
CA GLY A 20 1.91 -18.93 6.08
C GLY A 20 0.53 -18.30 5.97
N PHE A 21 0.39 -17.02 6.31
CA PHE A 21 -0.86 -16.28 6.11
C PHE A 21 -1.25 -16.17 4.64
N GLY A 22 -0.27 -15.97 3.75
CA GLY A 22 -0.48 -15.92 2.31
C GLY A 22 -1.07 -17.22 1.74
N PHE A 23 -0.50 -18.37 2.11
CA PHE A 23 -1.00 -19.68 1.66
C PHE A 23 -2.30 -20.10 2.35
N TYR A 24 -2.50 -19.72 3.61
CA TYR A 24 -3.72 -20.01 4.34
C TYR A 24 -4.94 -19.29 3.73
N LYS A 25 -4.76 -18.06 3.25
CA LYS A 25 -5.83 -17.28 2.65
C LYS A 25 -6.11 -17.73 1.21
N ARG A 26 -7.10 -18.62 1.05
CA ARG A 26 -7.63 -18.97 -0.28
C ARG A 26 -8.41 -17.78 -0.84
N SER A 27 -7.92 -17.20 -1.95
CA SER A 27 -8.70 -16.26 -2.75
C SER A 27 -9.70 -17.03 -3.60
N ASP A 28 -10.93 -16.53 -3.69
CA ASP A 28 -11.93 -17.05 -4.61
C ASP A 28 -11.47 -16.86 -6.06
N LYS A 29 -11.88 -17.75 -6.98
CA LYS A 29 -11.32 -17.82 -8.35
C LYS A 29 -11.68 -16.64 -9.25
N GLY A 30 -12.58 -15.76 -8.81
CA GLY A 30 -13.05 -14.62 -9.59
C GLY A 30 -12.06 -13.45 -9.60
N ILE A 31 -11.80 -12.89 -10.78
CA ILE A 31 -10.93 -11.69 -10.98
C ILE A 31 -11.36 -10.53 -10.07
N ASN A 32 -12.67 -10.30 -9.92
CA ASN A 32 -13.20 -9.23 -9.07
C ASN A 32 -12.94 -9.49 -7.59
N ASN A 33 -12.95 -10.75 -7.15
CA ASN A 33 -12.67 -11.08 -5.76
C ASN A 33 -11.17 -10.99 -5.46
N PHE A 34 -10.33 -11.31 -6.44
CA PHE A 34 -8.88 -11.13 -6.35
C PHE A 34 -8.49 -9.64 -6.33
N LEU A 35 -9.04 -8.82 -7.25
CA LEU A 35 -8.68 -7.41 -7.37
C LEU A 35 -9.30 -6.52 -6.28
N PHE A 36 -10.55 -6.77 -5.91
CA PHE A 36 -11.30 -5.87 -5.00
C PHE A 36 -11.55 -6.47 -3.62
N ALA A 37 -11.05 -7.68 -3.33
CA ALA A 37 -11.42 -8.45 -2.13
C ALA A 37 -12.95 -8.52 -1.92
N GLY A 38 -13.70 -8.56 -3.02
CA GLY A 38 -15.18 -8.54 -3.01
C GLY A 38 -15.80 -7.28 -2.44
N ARG A 39 -15.07 -6.15 -2.39
CA ARG A 39 -15.46 -4.87 -1.76
C ARG A 39 -15.81 -5.01 -0.26
N ARG A 40 -15.19 -5.98 0.43
CA ARG A 40 -15.41 -6.28 1.85
C ARG A 40 -14.35 -5.69 2.79
N LEU A 41 -13.38 -4.95 2.25
CA LEU A 41 -12.35 -4.29 3.04
C LEU A 41 -12.97 -3.22 3.95
N THR A 42 -12.80 -3.38 5.25
CA THR A 42 -13.19 -2.35 6.23
C THR A 42 -12.27 -1.14 6.10
N ILE A 43 -12.74 0.02 6.53
CA ILE A 43 -11.96 1.27 6.49
C ILE A 43 -10.60 1.12 7.19
N PRO A 44 -10.50 0.54 8.41
CA PRO A 44 -9.20 0.38 9.07
C PRO A 44 -8.23 -0.52 8.28
N ALA A 45 -8.73 -1.61 7.69
CA ALA A 45 -7.92 -2.51 6.89
C ALA A 45 -7.49 -1.86 5.56
N LEU A 46 -8.35 -1.04 4.95
CA LEU A 46 -8.03 -0.25 3.78
C LEU A 46 -6.92 0.77 4.09
N VAL A 47 -7.03 1.49 5.21
CA VAL A 47 -5.98 2.44 5.64
C VAL A 47 -4.67 1.72 5.90
N ALA A 48 -4.68 0.59 6.62
CA ALA A 48 -3.47 -0.18 6.90
C ALA A 48 -2.77 -0.66 5.62
N THR A 49 -3.52 -1.22 4.67
CA THR A 49 -2.96 -1.68 3.39
C THR A 49 -2.44 -0.53 2.52
N LEU A 50 -3.18 0.59 2.45
CA LEU A 50 -2.74 1.77 1.71
C LEU A 50 -1.45 2.35 2.30
N VAL A 51 -1.41 2.57 3.62
CA VAL A 51 -0.24 3.09 4.33
C VAL A 51 0.96 2.17 4.14
N SER A 52 0.78 0.84 4.27
CA SER A 52 1.87 -0.13 4.05
C SER A 52 2.45 -0.10 2.63
N THR A 53 1.63 0.19 1.61
CA THR A 53 2.07 0.29 0.21
C THR A 53 2.98 1.51 -0.01
N TRP A 54 2.74 2.60 0.72
CA TRP A 54 3.54 3.82 0.62
C TRP A 54 4.90 3.74 1.30
N TYR A 55 5.11 2.77 2.21
CA TYR A 55 6.37 2.63 2.94
C TYR A 55 7.55 2.09 2.12
N GLY A 56 7.37 1.82 0.82
CA GLY A 56 8.47 1.44 -0.08
C GLY A 56 9.59 2.50 -0.19
N GLY A 57 9.29 3.78 0.07
CA GLY A 57 10.25 4.89 -0.01
C GLY A 57 10.93 5.27 1.30
N ILE A 58 10.80 4.48 2.38
CA ILE A 58 11.22 4.91 3.73
C ILE A 58 12.72 5.22 3.84
N LEU A 59 13.57 4.47 3.12
CA LEU A 59 15.02 4.71 3.10
C LEU A 59 15.37 6.05 2.45
N GLU A 60 14.66 6.42 1.38
CA GLU A 60 14.82 7.70 0.69
C GLU A 60 14.42 8.86 1.60
N VAL A 61 13.27 8.74 2.25
CA VAL A 61 12.78 9.73 3.22
C VAL A 61 13.77 9.88 4.37
N GLY A 62 14.34 8.76 4.86
CA GLY A 62 15.38 8.76 5.89
C GLY A 62 16.65 9.49 5.45
N ARG A 63 17.18 9.17 4.26
CA ARG A 63 18.36 9.84 3.70
C ARG A 63 18.12 11.34 3.54
N PHE A 64 16.99 11.73 2.93
CA PHE A 64 16.67 13.13 2.70
C PHE A 64 16.45 13.91 4.01
N THR A 65 15.86 13.26 5.03
CA THR A 65 15.74 13.84 6.38
C THR A 65 17.10 14.05 7.03
N TYR A 66 18.01 13.10 6.88
CA TYR A 66 19.36 13.25 7.40
C TYR A 66 20.11 14.43 6.76
N GLU A 67 19.95 14.61 5.44
CA GLU A 67 20.61 15.69 4.68
C GLU A 67 19.95 17.06 4.85
N ASN A 68 18.61 17.12 4.89
CA ASN A 68 17.84 18.38 4.77
C ASN A 68 16.90 18.66 5.96
N GLY A 69 16.88 17.78 6.96
CA GLY A 69 16.09 17.94 8.18
C GLY A 69 14.59 18.14 7.91
N ILE A 70 14.05 19.23 8.48
CA ILE A 70 12.61 19.55 8.43
C ILE A 70 12.09 19.83 7.02
N VAL A 71 12.95 20.17 6.06
CA VAL A 71 12.55 20.44 4.67
C VAL A 71 11.85 19.23 4.05
N THR A 72 12.23 18.02 4.47
CA THR A 72 11.58 16.75 4.10
C THR A 72 10.07 16.79 4.30
N TRP A 73 9.60 17.42 5.38
CA TRP A 73 8.17 17.50 5.70
C TRP A 73 7.41 18.37 4.72
N ILE A 74 8.04 19.42 4.19
CA ILE A 74 7.42 20.28 3.19
C ILE A 74 7.31 19.52 1.86
N ILE A 75 8.41 18.89 1.44
CA ILE A 75 8.48 18.19 0.14
C ILE A 75 7.59 16.94 0.13
N PHE A 76 7.74 16.06 1.13
CA PHE A 76 7.03 14.78 1.18
C PHE A 76 5.71 14.82 1.95
N GLY A 77 5.52 15.77 2.86
CA GLY A 77 4.29 15.88 3.66
C GLY A 77 3.32 16.90 3.08
N LEU A 78 3.68 18.17 3.09
CA LEU A 78 2.76 19.27 2.73
C LEU A 78 2.20 19.09 1.31
N PHE A 79 3.06 18.97 0.30
CA PHE A 79 2.61 18.82 -1.08
C PHE A 79 1.85 17.52 -1.31
N TYR A 80 2.24 16.44 -0.63
CA TYR A 80 1.55 15.17 -0.70
C TYR A 80 0.11 15.28 -0.20
N TYR A 81 -0.11 15.90 0.98
CA TYR A 81 -1.46 16.06 1.52
C TYR A 81 -2.30 17.03 0.70
N ILE A 82 -1.71 18.08 0.13
CA ILE A 82 -2.41 18.97 -0.83
C ILE A 82 -2.86 18.15 -2.04
N ALA A 83 -1.99 17.36 -2.65
CA ALA A 83 -2.33 16.51 -3.78
C ALA A 83 -3.40 15.46 -3.41
N ALA A 84 -3.32 14.86 -2.23
CA ALA A 84 -4.30 13.90 -1.74
C ALA A 84 -5.70 14.54 -1.57
N LEU A 85 -5.76 15.76 -1.02
CA LEU A 85 -7.02 16.51 -0.89
C LEU A 85 -7.63 16.83 -2.27
N LEU A 86 -6.81 17.25 -3.24
CA LEU A 86 -7.26 17.48 -4.61
C LEU A 86 -7.76 16.18 -5.26
N PHE A 87 -7.04 15.07 -5.08
CA PHE A 87 -7.41 13.77 -5.60
C PHE A 87 -8.78 13.32 -5.05
N VAL A 88 -8.97 13.37 -3.73
CA VAL A 88 -10.23 12.96 -3.10
C VAL A 88 -11.39 13.86 -3.53
N LYS A 89 -11.16 15.16 -3.71
CA LYS A 89 -12.21 16.11 -4.09
C LYS A 89 -12.62 16.00 -5.57
N TYR A 90 -11.68 15.87 -6.48
CA TYR A 90 -11.93 16.04 -7.92
C TYR A 90 -11.87 14.75 -8.74
N ILE A 91 -11.03 13.79 -8.34
CA ILE A 91 -10.71 12.60 -9.13
C ILE A 91 -11.45 11.38 -8.59
N ALA A 92 -11.43 11.16 -7.26
CA ALA A 92 -12.03 10.00 -6.63
C ALA A 92 -13.53 9.81 -6.95
N PRO A 93 -14.40 10.86 -6.95
CA PRO A 93 -15.81 10.70 -7.29
C PRO A 93 -16.01 10.19 -8.72
N LYS A 94 -15.25 10.73 -9.68
CA LYS A 94 -15.31 10.33 -11.09
C LYS A 94 -14.90 8.86 -11.29
N ILE A 95 -13.88 8.41 -10.57
CA ILE A 95 -13.44 7.01 -10.62
C ILE A 95 -14.55 6.09 -10.08
N ILE A 96 -15.16 6.45 -8.94
CA ILE A 96 -16.22 5.64 -8.31
C ILE A 96 -17.44 5.52 -9.23
N GLU A 97 -17.86 6.62 -9.86
CA GLU A 97 -19.00 6.64 -10.79
C GLU A 97 -18.73 5.86 -12.09
N SER A 98 -17.49 5.87 -12.58
CA SER A 98 -17.13 5.21 -13.84
C SER A 98 -17.22 3.67 -13.81
N ASN A 99 -17.25 3.04 -12.64
CA ASN A 99 -17.24 1.57 -12.46
C ASN A 99 -16.14 0.84 -13.25
N ILE A 100 -15.01 1.51 -13.52
CA ILE A 100 -13.89 0.92 -14.23
C ILE A 100 -13.00 0.17 -13.23
N PRO A 101 -12.59 -1.08 -13.52
CA PRO A 101 -11.82 -1.87 -12.56
C PRO A 101 -10.34 -1.49 -12.49
N THR A 102 -9.76 -0.92 -13.56
CA THR A 102 -8.34 -0.53 -13.62
C THR A 102 -8.10 0.70 -14.49
N ILE A 103 -6.99 1.41 -14.27
CA ILE A 103 -6.60 2.57 -15.10
C ILE A 103 -6.35 2.18 -16.56
N PRO A 104 -5.66 1.07 -16.91
CA PRO A 104 -5.50 0.68 -18.31
C PRO A 104 -6.84 0.44 -19.03
N GLU A 105 -7.83 -0.13 -18.35
CA GLU A 105 -9.15 -0.36 -18.96
C GLU A 105 -9.89 0.94 -19.29
N LEU A 106 -9.66 2.01 -18.52
CA LEU A 106 -10.17 3.34 -18.84
C LEU A 106 -9.69 3.82 -20.22
N PHE A 107 -8.41 3.62 -20.53
CA PHE A 107 -7.83 4.03 -21.82
C PHE A 107 -8.22 3.13 -22.99
N LEU A 108 -8.56 1.86 -22.73
CA LEU A 108 -8.98 0.92 -23.78
C LEU A 108 -10.45 1.09 -24.19
N LYS A 109 -11.28 1.66 -23.32
CA LYS A 109 -12.72 1.90 -23.57
C LYS A 109 -13.02 3.30 -24.14
N SER A 110 -12.09 4.25 -24.04
CA SER A 110 -12.19 5.61 -24.57
C SER A 110 -11.82 5.67 -26.05
#